data_AF-A0A6A5TZ75-F1
#
_entry.id   AF-A0A6A5TZ75-F1
#
_cell.length_a   1.000
_cell.length_b   1.000
_cell.length_c   1.000
_cell.angle_alpha   90.00
_cell.angle_beta   90.00
_cell.angle_gamma   90.00
#
_symmetry.space_group_name_H-M   'P 1'
#
loop_
_entity.id
_entity.type
_entity.pdbx_description
1 polymer ?
#
loop_
_entity_poly.entity_id
_entity_poly.type
_entity_poly.pdbx_seq_one_letter_code
_entity_poly.pdbx_strand_id
1 'polypeptide(L)'
;DAPIEEQNDDHVEDPNDHGIQREYYCCNDPQEICRTGQYTLALSRKVISDHFGRNKACTRQIKSWPLMCRKHYQRATYNNKVWQLRKLELIVEQFDAIESQIPGTKYTVGLKKSEDERLNTFSRKLAMGKTEAEAESAVAPGASKSFEAPIKLLRELEKGLGKNKTIEEVKETVDTIEHMVHLDDTAKVPSIEFLPQIGKDGQPFTYGAPVPKARKSTKKTGSRVSKKGGIQK
;
A
#
# COMPACT_ATOMS: atom_id res chain seq x y z
N ASP A 1 -4.36 -33.07 -29.62
CA ASP A 1 -3.02 -32.91 -29.04
C ASP A 1 -2.24 -31.87 -29.83
N ALA A 2 -2.35 -30.60 -29.42
CA ALA A 2 -1.50 -29.52 -29.89
C ALA A 2 -0.37 -29.35 -28.85
N PRO A 3 0.90 -29.21 -29.25
CA PRO A 3 1.98 -29.00 -28.29
C PRO A 3 1.87 -27.60 -27.71
N ILE A 4 1.95 -27.53 -26.38
CA ILE A 4 2.08 -26.28 -25.62
C ILE A 4 3.51 -25.80 -25.86
N GLU A 5 3.66 -24.68 -26.56
CA GLU A 5 4.95 -23.99 -26.67
C GLU A 5 5.34 -23.48 -25.28
N GLU A 6 6.35 -24.10 -24.68
CA GLU A 6 7.04 -23.57 -23.51
C GLU A 6 7.68 -22.24 -23.91
N GLN A 7 7.09 -21.13 -23.48
CA GLN A 7 7.73 -19.83 -23.52
C GLN A 7 8.93 -19.88 -22.57
N ASN A 8 10.11 -20.09 -23.14
CA ASN A 8 11.37 -19.83 -22.46
C ASN A 8 11.41 -18.34 -22.10
N ASP A 9 11.29 -18.05 -20.80
CA ASP A 9 11.64 -16.77 -20.21
C ASP A 9 13.17 -16.65 -20.30
N ASP A 10 13.63 -16.23 -21.49
CA ASP A 10 15.03 -15.91 -21.76
C ASP A 10 15.39 -14.69 -20.90
N HIS A 11 15.78 -14.95 -19.66
CA HIS A 11 16.48 -14.02 -18.81
C HIS A 11 17.81 -13.70 -19.50
N VAL A 12 17.82 -12.68 -20.35
CA VAL A 12 19.02 -12.21 -21.05
C VAL A 12 19.99 -11.71 -19.97
N GLU A 13 20.94 -12.55 -19.58
CA GLU A 13 22.05 -12.16 -18.72
C GLU A 13 22.86 -11.07 -19.45
N ASP A 14 22.84 -9.83 -18.94
CA ASP A 14 23.67 -8.75 -19.47
C ASP A 14 25.15 -9.01 -19.11
N PRO A 15 26.05 -9.12 -20.10
CA PRO A 15 27.47 -9.38 -19.87
C PRO A 15 28.18 -8.36 -18.97
N ASN A 16 27.57 -7.19 -18.70
CA ASN A 16 28.09 -6.17 -17.79
C ASN A 16 27.56 -6.26 -16.34
N ASP A 17 26.67 -7.20 -16.01
CA ASP A 17 26.11 -7.36 -14.64
C ASP A 17 26.79 -8.49 -13.85
N HIS A 18 27.69 -9.26 -14.49
CA HIS A 18 28.38 -10.37 -13.84
C HIS A 18 29.28 -9.89 -12.69
N GLY A 19 28.82 -10.15 -11.45
CA GLY A 19 29.60 -9.95 -10.23
C GLY A 19 29.17 -8.81 -9.32
N ILE A 20 28.11 -8.05 -9.67
CA ILE A 20 27.59 -7.01 -8.79
C ILE A 20 26.61 -7.61 -7.77
N GLN A 21 27.02 -7.66 -6.50
CA GLN A 21 26.12 -8.08 -5.42
C GLN A 21 25.03 -7.01 -5.18
N ARG A 22 23.78 -7.35 -5.51
CA ARG A 22 22.61 -6.49 -5.31
C ARG A 22 21.86 -6.90 -4.04
N GLU A 23 21.62 -5.96 -3.13
CA GLU A 23 20.77 -6.22 -1.95
C GLU A 23 19.28 -6.10 -2.28
N TYR A 24 18.95 -5.42 -3.40
CA TYR A 24 17.58 -5.28 -3.90
C TYR A 24 17.55 -4.98 -5.41
N TYR A 25 16.39 -5.22 -6.02
CA TYR A 25 16.10 -4.84 -7.42
C TYR A 25 15.19 -3.61 -7.44
N CYS A 26 15.58 -2.61 -8.23
CA CYS A 26 14.88 -1.34 -8.31
C CYS A 26 13.68 -1.44 -9.27
N CYS A 27 12.47 -1.26 -8.78
CA CYS A 27 11.20 -1.43 -9.53
C CYS A 27 10.81 -0.22 -10.41
N ASN A 28 11.78 0.61 -10.82
CA ASN A 28 11.49 1.81 -11.63
C ASN A 28 10.87 1.45 -12.97
N ASP A 29 11.44 0.44 -13.61
CA ASP A 29 11.02 -0.09 -14.90
C ASP A 29 10.87 -1.61 -14.71
N PRO A 30 9.73 -2.20 -15.08
CA PRO A 30 9.53 -3.64 -14.98
C PRO A 30 10.31 -4.42 -16.06
N GLN A 31 10.70 -3.78 -17.17
CA GLN A 31 11.38 -4.40 -18.30
C GLN A 31 12.91 -4.20 -18.25
N GLU A 32 13.38 -3.14 -17.60
CA GLU A 32 14.81 -2.82 -17.54
C GLU A 32 15.43 -2.97 -16.14
N ILE A 33 16.59 -3.64 -16.08
CA ILE A 33 17.40 -3.69 -14.87
C ILE A 33 18.03 -2.31 -14.62
N CYS A 34 17.85 -1.81 -13.39
CA CYS A 34 18.47 -0.55 -12.96
C CYS A 34 20.01 -0.59 -13.01
N ARG A 35 20.59 0.40 -13.71
CA ARG A 35 22.04 0.57 -13.90
C ARG A 35 22.63 1.80 -13.19
N THR A 36 21.98 2.29 -12.13
CA THR A 36 22.40 3.52 -11.46
C THR A 36 23.60 3.35 -10.51
N GLY A 37 24.03 2.12 -10.26
CA GLY A 37 25.07 1.80 -9.27
C GLY A 37 24.60 1.82 -7.81
N GLN A 38 23.30 2.04 -7.55
CA GLN A 38 22.75 2.20 -6.20
C GLN A 38 22.02 0.93 -5.73
N TYR A 39 22.75 -0.12 -5.38
CA TYR A 39 22.20 -1.46 -5.18
C TYR A 39 22.10 -1.91 -3.71
N THR A 40 22.45 -1.05 -2.75
CA THR A 40 22.31 -1.33 -1.32
C THR A 40 20.97 -0.83 -0.77
N LEU A 41 20.41 -1.53 0.21
CA LEU A 41 19.18 -1.17 0.90
C LEU A 41 19.25 0.22 1.54
N ALA A 42 20.44 0.65 1.99
CA ALA A 42 20.66 2.00 2.52
C ALA A 42 20.37 3.12 1.50
N LEU A 43 20.53 2.83 0.20
CA LEU A 43 20.25 3.75 -0.90
C LEU A 43 18.86 3.54 -1.53
N SER A 44 18.11 2.55 -1.05
CA SER A 44 16.76 2.24 -1.53
C SER A 44 15.69 3.13 -0.90
N ARG A 45 14.53 3.20 -1.55
CA ARG A 45 13.34 3.93 -1.08
C ARG A 45 12.11 3.05 -1.24
N LYS A 46 11.36 2.86 -0.16
CA LYS A 46 10.01 2.27 -0.18
C LYS A 46 9.06 3.23 -0.85
N VAL A 47 8.71 2.94 -2.09
CA VAL A 47 8.19 3.93 -3.03
C VAL A 47 6.78 4.40 -2.68
N ILE A 48 5.90 3.45 -2.37
CA ILE A 48 4.46 3.67 -2.13
C ILE A 48 4.04 3.44 -0.68
N SER A 49 5.00 3.20 0.21
CA SER A 49 4.70 2.86 1.61
C SER A 49 3.86 3.91 2.35
N ASP A 50 3.84 5.17 1.92
CA ASP A 50 2.99 6.21 2.50
C ASP A 50 1.50 5.99 2.21
N HIS A 51 1.13 5.36 1.09
CA HIS A 51 -0.24 4.92 0.82
C HIS A 51 -0.68 3.76 1.72
N PHE A 52 0.25 3.03 2.33
CA PHE A 52 -0.05 1.95 3.28
C PHE A 52 0.17 2.39 4.73
N GLY A 53 0.41 3.69 4.96
CA GLY A 53 0.66 4.25 6.29
C GLY A 53 2.07 3.95 6.81
N ARG A 54 3.11 4.28 6.04
CA ARG A 54 4.56 4.04 6.29
C ARG A 54 4.99 3.86 7.75
N ASN A 55 4.57 4.74 8.66
CA ASN A 55 5.00 4.76 10.07
C ASN A 55 4.04 4.06 11.04
N LYS A 56 2.93 3.49 10.56
CA LYS A 56 1.93 2.81 11.38
C LYS A 56 2.37 1.39 11.73
N ALA A 57 1.92 0.88 12.87
CA ALA A 57 2.38 -0.40 13.38
C ALA A 57 2.09 -1.59 12.44
N CYS A 58 0.99 -1.55 11.67
CA CYS A 58 0.62 -2.60 10.72
C CYS A 58 1.65 -2.80 9.61
N THR A 59 2.32 -1.73 9.15
CA THR A 59 3.31 -1.82 8.06
C THR A 59 4.60 -2.52 8.48
N ARG A 60 4.87 -2.66 9.78
CA ARG A 60 6.04 -3.39 10.30
C ARG A 60 6.00 -4.88 9.99
N GLN A 61 4.80 -5.43 9.77
CA GLN A 61 4.61 -6.84 9.45
C GLN A 61 4.78 -7.14 7.96
N ILE A 62 4.74 -6.12 7.10
CA ILE A 62 4.91 -6.25 5.65
C ILE A 62 6.41 -6.33 5.34
N LYS A 63 6.84 -7.45 4.78
CA LYS A 63 8.24 -7.76 4.48
C LYS A 63 8.63 -7.28 3.09
N SER A 64 7.77 -7.50 2.10
CA SER A 64 8.01 -7.09 0.72
C SER A 64 7.50 -5.67 0.47
N TRP A 65 8.37 -4.82 -0.06
CA TRP A 65 8.03 -3.47 -0.49
C TRP A 65 8.64 -3.23 -1.87
N PRO A 66 7.96 -2.56 -2.80
CA PRO A 66 8.59 -2.08 -4.01
C PRO A 66 9.64 -1.03 -3.63
N LEU A 67 10.86 -1.28 -4.05
CA LEU A 67 12.02 -0.46 -3.76
C LEU A 67 12.50 0.22 -5.04
N MET A 68 12.79 1.51 -4.97
CA MET A 68 13.53 2.22 -6.00
C MET A 68 14.85 2.73 -5.45
N CYS A 69 15.85 2.83 -6.32
CA CYS A 69 17.05 3.57 -5.97
C CYS A 69 16.76 5.06 -5.77
N ARG A 70 17.61 5.74 -4.99
CA ARG A 70 17.46 7.17 -4.74
C ARG A 70 17.36 7.99 -6.03
N LYS A 71 18.17 7.67 -7.05
CA LYS A 71 18.20 8.37 -8.34
C LYS A 71 16.90 8.21 -9.13
N HIS A 72 16.40 6.98 -9.29
CA HIS A 72 15.13 6.74 -9.97
C HIS A 72 13.95 7.32 -9.20
N TYR A 73 13.93 7.20 -7.87
CA TYR A 73 12.88 7.81 -7.06
C TYR A 73 12.80 9.33 -7.26
N GLN A 74 13.93 10.02 -7.39
CA GLN A 74 13.97 11.46 -7.68
C GLN A 74 13.55 11.80 -9.11
N ARG A 75 13.92 10.96 -10.09
CA ARG A 75 13.63 11.20 -11.52
C ARG A 75 12.23 10.79 -11.94
N ALA A 76 11.58 9.88 -11.20
CA ALA A 76 10.24 9.41 -11.49
C ALA A 76 9.26 10.58 -11.64
N THR A 77 9.40 11.61 -10.82
CA THR A 77 8.51 12.78 -10.86
C THR A 77 8.70 13.69 -12.08
N TYR A 78 9.70 13.46 -12.95
CA TYR A 78 9.94 14.28 -14.15
C TYR A 78 8.82 14.09 -15.18
N ASN A 79 8.30 12.87 -15.33
CA ASN A 79 7.10 12.60 -16.10
C ASN A 79 5.97 12.27 -15.14
N ASN A 80 5.19 13.29 -14.75
CA ASN A 80 4.23 13.14 -13.67
C ASN A 80 3.15 12.09 -13.99
N LYS A 81 2.57 12.13 -15.19
CA LYS A 81 1.49 11.22 -15.59
C LYS A 81 1.96 9.76 -15.60
N VAL A 82 3.08 9.47 -16.28
CA VAL A 82 3.66 8.12 -16.31
C VAL A 82 3.99 7.64 -14.90
N TRP A 83 4.50 8.52 -14.05
CA TRP A 83 4.77 8.19 -12.66
C TRP A 83 3.52 7.90 -11.83
N GLN A 84 2.43 8.63 -12.01
CA GLN A 84 1.19 8.33 -11.28
C GLN A 84 0.62 6.98 -11.69
N LEU A 85 0.63 6.65 -12.98
CA LEU A 85 0.18 5.35 -13.49
C LEU A 85 1.05 4.23 -12.91
N ARG A 86 2.38 4.34 -13.03
CA ARG A 86 3.29 3.35 -12.43
C ARG A 86 3.11 3.22 -10.92
N LYS A 87 2.81 4.32 -10.22
CA LYS A 87 2.52 4.29 -8.78
C LYS A 87 1.25 3.50 -8.47
N LEU A 88 0.20 3.65 -9.28
CA LEU A 88 -1.06 2.90 -9.11
C LEU A 88 -0.83 1.40 -9.36
N GLU A 89 -0.10 1.04 -10.41
CA GLU A 89 0.32 -0.34 -10.66
C GLU A 89 1.06 -0.94 -9.46
N LEU A 90 2.06 -0.22 -8.92
CA LEU A 90 2.80 -0.65 -7.74
C LEU A 90 1.90 -0.81 -6.50
N ILE A 91 0.83 -0.02 -6.37
CA ILE A 91 -0.15 -0.17 -5.27
C ILE A 91 -0.95 -1.47 -5.45
N VAL A 92 -1.38 -1.78 -6.68
CA VAL A 92 -2.08 -3.04 -7.00
C VAL A 92 -1.18 -4.24 -6.74
N GLU A 93 0.05 -4.23 -7.27
CA GLU A 93 1.06 -5.27 -7.03
C GLU A 93 1.32 -5.47 -5.52
N GLN A 94 1.33 -4.37 -4.75
CA GLN A 94 1.53 -4.43 -3.30
C GLN A 94 0.36 -5.08 -2.56
N PHE A 95 -0.88 -4.93 -3.03
CA PHE A 95 -2.01 -5.68 -2.47
C PHE A 95 -1.82 -7.18 -2.66
N ASP A 96 -1.40 -7.60 -3.85
CA ASP A 96 -1.14 -9.02 -4.14
C ASP A 96 0.02 -9.57 -3.32
N ALA A 97 1.08 -8.78 -3.14
CA ALA A 97 2.18 -9.14 -2.25
C ALA A 97 1.73 -9.27 -0.79
N ILE A 98 0.85 -8.39 -0.30
CA ILE A 98 0.30 -8.48 1.06
C ILE A 98 -0.59 -9.71 1.20
N GLU A 99 -1.46 -9.98 0.22
CA GLU A 99 -2.37 -11.14 0.26
C GLU A 99 -1.60 -12.46 0.19
N SER A 100 -0.57 -12.54 -0.64
CA SER A 100 0.34 -13.69 -0.67
C SER A 100 1.07 -13.90 0.67
N GLN A 101 1.47 -12.80 1.32
CA GLN A 101 2.19 -12.86 2.59
C GLN A 101 1.28 -13.13 3.80
N ILE A 102 0.09 -12.53 3.81
CA ILE A 102 -0.88 -12.52 4.91
C ILE A 102 -2.29 -12.65 4.30
N PRO A 103 -2.72 -13.88 3.96
CA PRO A 103 -3.99 -14.12 3.28
C PRO A 103 -5.20 -13.65 4.10
N GLY A 104 -6.22 -13.15 3.40
CA GLY A 104 -7.45 -12.63 3.98
C GLY A 104 -7.30 -11.25 4.62
N THR A 105 -6.24 -10.50 4.27
CA THR A 105 -6.04 -9.15 4.81
C THR A 105 -7.16 -8.22 4.34
N LYS A 106 -7.80 -7.56 5.30
CA LYS A 106 -8.75 -6.47 5.03
C LYS A 106 -8.08 -5.12 5.18
N TYR A 107 -8.70 -4.08 4.63
CA TYR A 107 -8.14 -2.73 4.61
C TYR A 107 -9.08 -1.72 5.25
N THR A 108 -8.48 -0.68 5.84
CA THR A 108 -9.17 0.58 6.12
C THR A 108 -8.73 1.58 5.08
N VAL A 109 -9.67 2.00 4.24
CA VAL A 109 -9.44 3.00 3.21
C VAL A 109 -9.88 4.34 3.76
N GLY A 110 -9.01 5.33 3.67
CA GLY A 110 -9.30 6.68 4.15
C GLY A 110 -8.50 7.73 3.40
N LEU A 111 -9.09 8.91 3.27
CA LEU A 111 -8.39 10.09 2.82
C LEU A 111 -7.48 10.61 3.94
N LYS A 112 -6.33 11.18 3.58
CA LYS A 112 -5.52 11.96 4.53
C LYS A 112 -6.32 13.18 4.96
N LYS A 113 -6.02 13.67 6.17
CA LYS A 113 -6.76 14.74 6.86
C LYS A 113 -7.15 15.93 5.98
N SER A 114 -6.24 16.41 5.12
CA SER A 114 -6.52 17.55 4.24
C SER A 114 -7.63 17.29 3.22
N GLU A 115 -7.65 16.09 2.62
CA GLU A 115 -8.67 15.72 1.63
C GLU A 115 -10.00 15.37 2.32
N ASP A 116 -9.93 14.71 3.47
CA ASP A 116 -11.09 14.40 4.29
C ASP A 116 -11.81 15.68 4.78
N GLU A 117 -11.06 16.69 5.24
CA GLU A 117 -11.62 17.98 5.66
C GLU A 117 -12.26 18.75 4.49
N ARG A 118 -11.69 18.65 3.28
CA ARG A 118 -12.26 19.26 2.06
C ARG A 118 -13.56 18.60 1.67
N LEU A 119 -13.59 17.27 1.62
CA LEU A 119 -14.80 16.50 1.32
C LEU A 119 -15.90 16.78 2.34
N ASN A 120 -15.58 16.77 3.64
CA ASN A 120 -16.52 17.14 4.70
C ASN A 120 -17.03 18.58 4.56
N THR A 121 -16.16 19.53 4.19
CA THR A 121 -16.56 20.93 3.97
C THR A 121 -17.52 21.05 2.80
N PHE A 122 -17.24 20.37 1.70
CA PHE A 122 -18.12 20.31 0.54
C PHE A 122 -19.50 19.76 0.92
N SER A 123 -19.56 18.61 1.59
CA SER A 123 -20.81 17.98 2.03
C SER A 123 -21.62 18.89 2.98
N ARG A 124 -20.94 19.61 3.89
CA ARG A 124 -21.61 20.62 4.74
C ARG A 124 -22.20 21.77 3.94
N LYS A 125 -21.53 22.27 2.90
CA LYS A 125 -22.05 23.36 2.06
C LYS A 125 -23.31 22.93 1.32
N LEU A 126 -23.34 21.71 0.77
CA LEU A 126 -24.54 21.14 0.17
C LEU A 126 -25.68 21.01 1.18
N ALA A 127 -25.40 20.52 2.39
CA ALA A 127 -26.40 20.41 3.46
C ALA A 127 -26.97 21.76 3.91
N MET A 128 -26.21 22.86 3.73
CA MET A 128 -26.67 24.24 3.97
C MET A 128 -27.51 24.81 2.81
N GLY A 129 -27.84 24.01 1.79
CA GLY A 129 -28.64 24.45 0.64
C GLY A 129 -27.87 25.22 -0.42
N LYS A 130 -26.53 25.20 -0.39
CA LYS A 130 -25.73 25.76 -1.49
C LYS A 130 -25.82 24.88 -2.73
N THR A 131 -25.69 25.51 -3.90
CA THR A 131 -25.55 24.77 -5.16
C THR A 131 -24.22 24.02 -5.21
N GLU A 132 -24.15 23.01 -6.08
CA GLU A 132 -22.94 22.22 -6.30
C GLU A 132 -21.76 23.11 -6.73
N ALA A 133 -21.96 23.98 -7.71
CA ALA A 133 -20.93 24.92 -8.17
C ALA A 133 -20.38 25.83 -7.06
N GLU A 134 -21.24 26.32 -6.16
CA GLU A 134 -20.81 27.13 -5.01
C GLU A 134 -20.04 26.31 -3.96
N ALA A 135 -20.45 25.07 -3.73
CA ALA A 135 -19.76 24.16 -2.83
C ALA A 135 -18.39 23.75 -3.38
N GLU A 136 -18.30 23.45 -4.68
CA GLU A 136 -17.05 23.12 -5.37
C GLU A 136 -16.08 24.30 -5.34
N SER A 137 -16.56 25.50 -5.70
CA SER A 137 -15.75 26.71 -5.64
C SER A 137 -15.20 27.00 -4.25
N ALA A 138 -15.95 26.69 -3.19
CA ALA A 138 -15.51 26.89 -1.81
C ALA A 138 -14.40 25.93 -1.35
N VAL A 139 -14.21 24.79 -2.04
CA VAL A 139 -13.19 23.78 -1.71
C VAL A 139 -12.17 23.59 -2.84
N ALA A 140 -12.21 24.47 -3.85
CA ALA A 140 -11.31 24.43 -4.99
C ALA A 140 -9.85 24.45 -4.52
N PRO A 141 -8.96 23.67 -5.16
CA PRO A 141 -7.54 23.66 -4.82
C PRO A 141 -6.96 25.08 -4.83
N GLY A 142 -6.28 25.47 -3.74
CA GLY A 142 -5.56 26.74 -3.72
C GLY A 142 -4.41 26.75 -4.72
N ALA A 143 -4.05 27.90 -5.28
CA ALA A 143 -2.94 28.04 -6.25
C ALA A 143 -1.59 27.49 -5.73
N SER A 144 -1.38 27.50 -4.42
CA SER A 144 -0.19 26.93 -3.76
C SER A 144 -0.31 25.45 -3.37
N LYS A 145 -1.50 24.86 -3.50
CA LYS A 145 -1.81 23.49 -3.06
C LYS A 145 -2.01 22.54 -4.23
N SER A 146 -0.97 22.42 -5.06
CA SER A 146 -0.93 21.55 -6.25
C SER A 146 -1.11 20.04 -5.99
N PHE A 147 -1.40 19.62 -4.77
CA PHE A 147 -1.56 18.23 -4.34
C PHE A 147 -3.01 17.87 -3.99
N GLU A 148 -3.90 18.86 -3.94
CA GLU A 148 -5.32 18.64 -3.66
C GLU A 148 -6.04 18.11 -4.90
N ALA A 149 -6.70 16.97 -4.76
CA ALA A 149 -7.45 16.35 -5.85
C ALA A 149 -8.75 17.12 -6.17
N PRO A 150 -9.28 16.99 -7.40
CA PRO A 150 -10.62 17.49 -7.71
C PRO A 150 -11.67 16.90 -6.76
N ILE A 151 -12.61 17.74 -6.31
CA ILE A 151 -13.64 17.30 -5.35
C ILE A 151 -14.54 16.21 -5.93
N LYS A 152 -14.80 16.25 -7.25
CA LYS A 152 -15.53 15.19 -7.99
C LYS A 152 -14.89 13.82 -7.78
N LEU A 153 -13.56 13.72 -7.89
CA LEU A 153 -12.84 12.46 -7.63
C LEU A 153 -13.05 12.01 -6.18
N LEU A 154 -12.89 12.91 -5.19
CA LEU A 154 -13.05 12.55 -3.78
C LEU A 154 -14.45 12.00 -3.47
N ARG A 155 -15.49 12.55 -4.12
CA ARG A 155 -16.86 12.05 -4.00
C ARG A 155 -17.05 10.67 -4.61
N GLU A 156 -16.46 10.42 -5.78
CA GLU A 156 -16.52 9.07 -6.36
C GLU A 156 -15.84 8.04 -5.46
N LEU A 157 -14.75 8.43 -4.79
CA LEU A 157 -14.04 7.57 -3.85
C LEU A 157 -14.80 7.29 -2.55
N GLU A 158 -15.85 8.05 -2.19
CA GLU A 158 -16.61 7.85 -0.93
C GLU A 158 -17.11 6.41 -0.78
N LYS A 159 -17.50 5.76 -1.88
CA LYS A 159 -17.95 4.36 -1.89
C LYS A 159 -16.85 3.38 -1.48
N GLY A 160 -15.62 3.69 -1.86
CA GLY A 160 -14.42 2.91 -1.54
C GLY A 160 -13.87 3.16 -0.13
N LEU A 161 -14.28 4.23 0.54
CA LEU A 161 -13.81 4.56 1.89
C LEU A 161 -14.41 3.65 2.97
N GLY A 162 -13.71 3.56 4.10
CA GLY A 162 -14.19 2.88 5.30
C GLY A 162 -13.35 1.67 5.70
N LYS A 163 -13.89 0.89 6.63
CA LYS A 163 -13.22 -0.27 7.23
C LYS A 163 -13.62 -1.56 6.52
N ASN A 164 -12.83 -2.60 6.74
CA ASN A 164 -13.12 -3.98 6.32
C ASN A 164 -13.20 -4.20 4.80
N LYS A 165 -12.57 -3.31 4.03
CA LYS A 165 -12.49 -3.44 2.58
C LYS A 165 -11.69 -4.68 2.19
N THR A 166 -12.25 -5.46 1.28
CA THR A 166 -11.64 -6.63 0.64
C THR A 166 -10.52 -6.20 -0.31
N ILE A 167 -9.73 -7.17 -0.80
CA ILE A 167 -8.71 -6.88 -1.80
C ILE A 167 -9.35 -6.40 -3.12
N GLU A 168 -10.49 -6.97 -3.48
CA GLU A 168 -11.27 -6.59 -4.66
C GLU A 168 -11.75 -5.14 -4.56
N GLU A 169 -12.37 -4.75 -3.43
CA GLU A 169 -12.85 -3.38 -3.22
C GLU A 169 -11.73 -2.33 -3.21
N VAL A 170 -10.56 -2.65 -2.68
CA VAL A 170 -9.43 -1.70 -2.72
C VAL A 170 -8.82 -1.59 -4.10
N LYS A 171 -8.81 -2.67 -4.89
CA LYS A 171 -8.40 -2.63 -6.30
C LYS A 171 -9.38 -1.81 -7.13
N GLU A 172 -10.69 -2.00 -6.96
CA GLU A 172 -11.72 -1.16 -7.61
C GLU A 172 -11.56 0.33 -7.27
N THR A 173 -11.18 0.63 -6.02
CA THR A 173 -10.88 2.01 -5.61
C THR A 173 -9.67 2.57 -6.35
N VAL A 174 -8.63 1.77 -6.57
CA VAL A 174 -7.44 2.15 -7.35
C VAL A 174 -7.79 2.32 -8.84
N ASP A 175 -8.58 1.42 -9.41
CA ASP A 175 -9.05 1.49 -10.80
C ASP A 175 -9.85 2.77 -11.06
N THR A 176 -10.67 3.19 -10.09
CA THR A 176 -11.39 4.47 -10.15
C THR A 176 -10.42 5.66 -10.24
N ILE A 177 -9.33 5.63 -9.49
CA ILE A 177 -8.29 6.67 -9.54
C ILE A 177 -7.56 6.62 -10.89
N GLU A 178 -7.18 5.43 -11.34
CA GLU A 178 -6.47 5.22 -12.59
C GLU A 178 -7.25 5.73 -13.80
N HIS A 179 -8.54 5.37 -13.89
CA HIS A 179 -9.43 5.87 -14.93
C HIS A 179 -9.46 7.41 -14.97
N MET A 180 -9.49 8.06 -13.80
CA MET A 180 -9.51 9.52 -13.70
C MET A 180 -8.15 10.17 -14.05
N VAL A 181 -7.03 9.47 -13.81
CA VAL A 181 -5.70 9.90 -14.27
C VAL A 181 -5.60 9.75 -15.80
N HIS A 182 -6.15 8.69 -16.38
CA HIS A 182 -6.15 8.49 -17.83
C HIS A 182 -6.94 9.56 -18.57
N LEU A 183 -8.12 9.92 -18.06
CA LEU A 183 -8.98 10.98 -18.59
C LEU A 183 -8.44 12.40 -18.36
N ASP A 184 -7.29 12.56 -17.70
CA ASP A 184 -6.73 13.85 -17.29
C ASP A 184 -7.65 14.66 -16.35
N ASP A 185 -8.65 14.01 -15.73
CA ASP A 185 -9.52 14.59 -14.71
C ASP A 185 -8.75 14.87 -13.41
N THR A 186 -7.70 14.09 -13.11
CA THR A 186 -6.75 14.37 -12.04
C THR A 186 -5.30 14.21 -12.50
N ALA A 187 -4.43 15.14 -12.10
CA ALA A 187 -3.01 15.07 -12.42
C ALA A 187 -2.23 14.11 -11.50
N LYS A 188 -2.78 13.80 -10.32
CA LYS A 188 -2.06 13.07 -9.25
C LYS A 188 -2.97 12.05 -8.57
N VAL A 189 -2.38 10.97 -8.07
CA VAL A 189 -3.03 10.09 -7.11
C VAL A 189 -3.41 10.92 -5.88
N PRO A 190 -4.69 10.91 -5.45
CA PRO A 190 -5.13 11.67 -4.28
C PRO A 190 -4.40 11.21 -3.03
N SER A 191 -4.41 12.06 -2.00
CA SER A 191 -3.83 11.69 -0.70
C SER A 191 -4.72 10.68 0.02
N ILE A 192 -4.70 9.42 -0.42
CA ILE A 192 -5.46 8.27 0.08
C ILE A 192 -4.53 7.26 0.77
N GLU A 193 -5.03 6.62 1.82
CA GLU A 193 -4.37 5.53 2.54
C GLU A 193 -5.21 4.24 2.47
N PHE A 194 -4.55 3.12 2.18
CA PHE A 194 -5.07 1.75 2.21
C PHE A 194 -4.40 1.01 3.37
N LEU A 195 -4.89 1.23 4.59
CA LEU A 195 -4.25 0.69 5.78
C LEU A 195 -4.60 -0.78 5.97
N PRO A 196 -3.63 -1.71 5.88
CA PRO A 196 -3.92 -3.12 6.08
C PRO A 196 -4.21 -3.40 7.55
N GLN A 197 -5.25 -4.19 7.80
CA GLN A 197 -5.71 -4.56 9.12
C GLN A 197 -4.92 -5.77 9.63
N ILE A 198 -3.64 -5.52 9.95
CA ILE A 198 -2.71 -6.53 10.44
C ILE A 198 -2.39 -6.27 11.91
N GLY A 199 -2.53 -7.30 12.73
CA GLY A 199 -2.20 -7.31 14.15
C GLY A 199 -0.70 -7.27 14.42
N LYS A 200 -0.31 -7.05 15.68
CA LYS A 200 1.11 -7.06 16.09
C LYS A 200 1.75 -8.44 15.96
N ASP A 201 0.94 -9.48 15.94
CA ASP A 201 1.28 -10.88 15.71
C ASP A 201 1.40 -11.24 14.23
N GLY A 202 1.19 -10.28 13.33
CA GLY A 202 1.24 -10.52 11.88
C GLY A 202 -0.01 -11.21 11.33
N GLN A 203 -1.06 -11.36 12.14
CA GLN A 203 -2.32 -11.96 11.71
C GLN A 203 -3.30 -10.91 11.21
N PRO A 204 -4.14 -11.21 10.21
CA PRO A 204 -5.19 -10.31 9.77
C PRO A 204 -6.26 -10.16 10.85
N PHE A 205 -6.88 -8.99 10.94
CA PHE A 205 -8.06 -8.75 11.77
C PHE A 205 -9.14 -8.01 10.98
N THR A 206 -10.36 -8.05 11.51
CA THR A 206 -11.52 -7.35 10.96
C THR A 206 -12.17 -6.53 12.06
N TYR A 207 -12.41 -5.24 11.82
CA TYR A 207 -13.13 -4.40 12.78
C TYR A 207 -14.54 -4.92 13.02
N GLY A 208 -14.96 -4.99 14.28
CA GLY A 208 -16.28 -5.48 14.68
C GLY A 208 -16.41 -7.01 14.69
N ALA A 209 -15.39 -7.75 14.24
CA ALA A 209 -15.37 -9.19 14.42
C ALA A 209 -15.06 -9.55 15.89
N PRO A 210 -15.65 -10.64 16.43
CA PRO A 210 -15.29 -11.12 17.75
C PRO A 210 -13.80 -11.50 17.76
N VAL A 211 -13.03 -10.94 18.71
CA VAL A 211 -11.65 -11.39 18.92
C VAL A 211 -11.68 -12.87 19.28
N PRO A 212 -10.96 -13.75 18.57
CA PRO A 212 -10.86 -15.14 18.97
C PRO A 212 -10.31 -15.16 20.40
N LYS A 213 -11.13 -15.63 21.36
CA LYS A 213 -10.64 -15.83 22.73
C LYS A 213 -9.45 -16.77 22.61
N ALA A 214 -8.25 -16.27 22.88
CA ALA A 214 -7.05 -17.10 22.94
C ALA A 214 -7.40 -18.31 23.79
N ARG A 215 -7.27 -19.52 23.21
CA ARG A 215 -7.41 -20.76 23.98
C ARG A 215 -6.46 -20.60 25.15
N LYS A 216 -6.98 -20.46 26.38
CA LYS A 216 -6.18 -20.52 27.59
C LYS A 216 -5.37 -21.80 27.46
N SER A 217 -4.06 -21.67 27.31
CA SER A 217 -3.19 -22.82 27.49
C SER A 217 -3.52 -23.35 28.88
N THR A 218 -3.96 -24.61 28.94
CA THR A 218 -4.11 -25.31 30.20
C THR A 218 -2.74 -25.24 30.86
N LYS A 219 -2.62 -24.40 31.91
CA LYS A 219 -1.48 -24.42 32.80
C LYS A 219 -1.31 -25.88 33.23
N LYS A 220 -0.29 -26.57 32.71
CA LYS A 220 0.16 -27.83 33.30
C LYS A 220 0.58 -27.46 34.72
N THR A 221 -0.22 -27.86 35.68
CA THR A 221 0.13 -27.86 37.09
C THR A 221 1.39 -28.71 37.22
N GLY A 222 2.55 -28.07 37.36
CA GLY A 222 3.80 -28.78 37.60
C GLY A 222 3.67 -29.58 38.88
N SER A 223 3.80 -30.91 38.80
CA SER A 223 3.93 -31.72 40.01
C SER A 223 5.28 -31.39 40.65
N ARG A 224 5.22 -30.92 41.89
CA ARG A 224 6.38 -30.66 42.72
C ARG A 224 6.79 -31.99 43.34
N VAL A 225 7.53 -32.81 42.59
CA VAL A 225 8.16 -34.02 43.14
C VAL A 225 9.68 -33.87 43.02
N SER A 226 10.33 -33.65 44.16
CA SER A 226 11.78 -33.61 44.31
C SER A 226 12.38 -34.99 44.01
N LYS A 227 13.38 -35.04 43.12
CA LYS A 227 14.26 -36.21 42.92
C LYS A 227 15.68 -35.81 43.31
N LYS A 228 16.07 -36.14 44.54
CA LYS A 228 17.30 -36.88 44.90
C LYS A 228 17.56 -36.75 46.40
N GLY A 229 17.46 -37.89 47.07
CA GLY A 229 17.92 -38.07 48.44
C GLY A 229 19.45 -38.03 48.51
N GLY A 230 19.96 -37.54 49.64
CA GLY A 230 21.37 -37.58 49.99
C GLY A 230 21.81 -38.99 50.40
N ILE A 231 23.09 -39.28 50.16
CA ILE A 231 23.80 -40.47 50.65
C ILE A 231 24.55 -40.04 51.91
N GLN A 232 24.32 -40.74 53.03
CA GLN A 232 25.16 -40.65 54.22
C GLN A 232 26.24 -41.74 54.16
N LYS A 233 27.50 -41.33 54.30
CA LYS A 233 28.50 -41.93 55.18
C LYS A 233 29.35 -40.81 55.75
#